data_AF-A0A9E2JWZ2-F1
#
_entry.id   AF-A0A9E2JWZ2-F1
#
_cell.length_a   1.000
_cell.length_b   1.000
_cell.length_c   1.000
_cell.angle_alpha   90.00
_cell.angle_beta   90.00
_cell.angle_gamma   90.00
#
_symmetry.space_group_name_H-M   'P 1'
#
loop_
_entity.id
_entity.type
_entity.pdbx_description
1 polymer ?
#
loop_
_entity_poly.entity_id
_entity_poly.type
_entity_poly.pdbx_seq_one_letter_code
_entity_poly.pdbx_strand_id
1 'polypeptide(L)'
;MRLLLALSFASLGLVACGNANNASMDAQAVASRIQKVGSVQLQSAGGGELRSGEQVYQAQCGACHSSGALGAPKLGDNAAWGARIGKGYDALLVSALKGKGNMAAQGGGAFSDLEIGRAVVYMANKSGGNLAEPKK
;
A
#
# COMPACT_ATOMS: atom_id res chain seq x y z
N MET A 1 9.47 26.80 64.88
CA MET A 1 10.77 26.83 65.58
C MET A 1 11.41 25.45 65.41
N ARG A 2 12.69 25.42 65.04
CA ARG A 2 13.50 24.25 64.63
C ARG A 2 13.65 23.17 65.72
N LEU A 3 13.94 21.93 65.32
CA LEU A 3 14.97 20.96 65.80
C LEU A 3 14.56 19.55 65.25
N LEU A 4 15.11 18.96 64.18
CA LEU A 4 16.43 18.34 63.94
C LEU A 4 16.89 17.29 64.98
N LEU A 5 16.91 16.00 64.59
CA LEU A 5 18.04 15.02 64.62
C LEU A 5 17.48 13.60 64.37
N ALA A 6 17.73 12.98 63.21
CA ALA A 6 18.86 12.09 62.88
C ALA A 6 18.58 10.61 63.17
N LEU A 7 18.47 9.78 62.12
CA LEU A 7 18.75 8.34 62.19
C LEU A 7 19.10 7.77 60.79
N SER A 8 20.39 7.52 60.64
CA SER A 8 21.00 6.35 59.99
C SER A 8 20.85 6.14 58.47
N PHE A 9 21.87 6.57 57.74
CA PHE A 9 22.29 5.99 56.47
C PHE A 9 22.89 4.60 56.70
N ALA A 10 22.35 3.56 56.04
CA ALA A 10 23.01 2.27 55.90
C ALA A 10 22.97 1.84 54.42
N SER A 11 24.18 1.82 53.86
CA SER A 11 24.67 1.25 52.62
C SER A 11 24.02 -0.05 52.13
N LEU A 12 23.81 -0.14 50.81
CA LEU A 12 24.39 -1.24 50.00
C LEU A 12 24.34 -0.89 48.50
N GLY A 13 25.43 -0.33 47.98
CA GLY A 13 25.69 -0.24 46.54
C GLY A 13 26.48 -1.46 46.09
N LEU A 14 25.88 -2.32 45.27
CA LEU A 14 26.57 -3.38 44.55
C LEU A 14 26.58 -3.01 43.07
N VAL A 15 27.66 -2.36 42.62
CA VAL A 15 27.96 -2.19 41.18
C VAL A 15 28.85 -3.35 40.76
N ALA A 16 28.26 -4.35 40.11
CA ALA A 16 29.00 -5.38 39.40
C ALA A 16 29.42 -4.83 38.02
N CYS A 17 30.73 -4.67 37.82
CA CYS A 17 31.30 -4.47 36.50
C CYS A 17 31.50 -5.83 35.82
N GLY A 18 30.87 -6.03 34.67
CA GLY A 18 31.23 -7.08 33.72
C GLY A 18 30.05 -7.65 32.93
N ASN A 19 29.91 -7.26 31.65
CA ASN A 19 30.11 -8.20 30.53
C ASN A 19 29.88 -7.60 29.14
N ALA A 20 30.82 -7.94 28.24
CA ALA A 20 30.68 -8.36 26.84
C ALA A 20 29.80 -7.57 25.84
N ASN A 21 30.45 -6.96 24.84
CA ASN A 21 29.83 -6.64 23.55
C ASN A 21 30.67 -7.23 22.41
N ASN A 22 30.40 -8.50 22.07
CA ASN A 22 30.65 -9.07 20.73
C ASN A 22 29.36 -9.77 20.29
N ALA A 23 28.27 -9.02 20.23
CA ALA A 23 26.93 -9.47 19.87
C ALA A 23 26.72 -9.60 18.35
N SER A 24 27.76 -9.91 17.58
CA SER A 24 27.67 -9.96 16.11
C SER A 24 27.42 -11.36 15.55
N MET A 25 27.55 -12.43 16.35
CA MET A 25 27.45 -13.82 15.86
C MET A 25 26.62 -14.71 16.80
N ASP A 26 25.45 -14.24 17.22
CA ASP A 26 24.46 -15.11 17.86
C ASP A 26 23.67 -15.88 16.77
N ALA A 27 23.67 -17.20 16.87
CA ALA A 27 22.89 -18.08 15.99
C ALA A 27 21.38 -17.77 16.05
N GLN A 28 20.87 -17.27 17.17
CA GLN A 28 19.49 -16.78 17.30
C GLN A 28 19.24 -15.52 16.45
N ALA A 29 20.25 -14.63 16.33
CA ALA A 29 20.16 -13.43 15.49
C ALA A 29 20.23 -13.76 13.99
N VAL A 30 20.94 -14.83 13.61
CA VAL A 30 20.96 -15.36 12.23
C VAL A 30 19.63 -16.06 11.90
N ALA A 31 19.10 -16.88 12.81
CA ALA A 31 17.83 -17.58 12.64
C ALA A 31 16.62 -16.62 12.52
N SER A 32 16.70 -15.45 13.16
CA SER A 32 15.69 -14.40 13.04
C SER A 32 15.66 -13.73 11.66
N ARG A 33 16.77 -13.77 10.90
CA ARG A 33 16.87 -13.22 9.53
C ARG A 33 16.45 -14.20 8.44
N ILE A 34 16.36 -15.49 8.76
CA ILE A 34 15.90 -16.56 7.86
C ILE A 34 14.38 -16.79 8.00
N GLN A 35 13.71 -16.04 8.89
CA GLN A 35 12.26 -16.06 8.98
C GLN A 35 11.64 -15.62 7.65
N LYS A 36 10.49 -16.21 7.31
CA LYS A 36 9.77 -15.94 6.07
C LYS A 36 9.30 -14.47 6.07
N VAL A 37 10.07 -13.58 5.43
CA VAL A 37 9.78 -12.13 5.32
C VAL A 37 8.65 -11.79 4.35
N GLY A 38 7.91 -12.78 3.87
CA GLY A 38 6.81 -12.55 2.94
C GLY A 38 5.83 -13.72 2.92
N SER A 39 4.62 -13.48 3.42
CA SER A 39 3.45 -14.25 3.01
C SER A 39 2.93 -13.66 1.70
N VAL A 40 3.03 -14.39 0.59
CA VAL A 40 2.23 -14.10 -0.60
C VAL A 40 0.86 -14.70 -0.34
N GLN A 41 -0.10 -13.84 -0.02
CA GLN A 41 -1.50 -14.25 -0.01
C GLN A 41 -1.95 -14.25 -1.47
N LEU A 42 -2.32 -15.43 -1.98
CA LEU A 42 -3.05 -15.54 -3.22
C LEU A 42 -4.52 -15.36 -2.85
N GLN A 43 -5.02 -14.12 -2.92
CA GLN A 43 -6.45 -13.88 -2.90
C GLN A 43 -7.01 -14.54 -4.16
N SER A 44 -7.64 -15.70 -3.98
CA SER A 44 -8.47 -16.29 -5.01
C SER A 44 -9.52 -15.25 -5.39
N ALA A 45 -9.63 -14.91 -6.67
CA ALA A 45 -10.80 -14.23 -7.23
C ALA A 45 -11.99 -15.20 -7.14
N GLY A 46 -12.42 -15.49 -5.92
CA GLY A 46 -13.32 -16.58 -5.58
C GLY A 46 -14.77 -16.15 -5.69
N GLY A 47 -15.48 -16.75 -6.66
CA GLY A 47 -16.88 -17.18 -6.55
C GLY A 47 -17.99 -16.13 -6.34
N GLY A 48 -17.67 -14.87 -6.10
CA GLY A 48 -18.61 -13.75 -6.06
C GLY A 48 -18.76 -13.09 -7.42
N GLU A 49 -19.89 -12.42 -7.64
CA GLU A 49 -20.09 -11.61 -8.85
C GLU A 49 -18.96 -10.57 -8.98
N LEU A 50 -18.28 -10.58 -10.12
CA LEU A 50 -17.17 -9.67 -10.40
C LEU A 50 -17.67 -8.23 -10.30
N ARG A 51 -16.98 -7.40 -9.53
CA ARG A 51 -17.38 -6.01 -9.35
C ARG A 51 -17.35 -5.25 -10.68
N SER A 52 -18.24 -4.28 -10.78
CA SER A 52 -18.23 -3.30 -11.86
C SER A 52 -17.05 -2.33 -11.71
N GLY A 53 -16.67 -1.68 -12.82
CA GLY A 53 -15.61 -0.67 -12.79
C GLY A 53 -15.92 0.50 -11.85
N GLU A 54 -17.19 0.89 -11.72
CA GLU A 54 -17.60 1.94 -10.79
C GLU A 54 -17.43 1.50 -9.34
N GLN A 55 -17.82 0.27 -8.98
CA GLN A 55 -17.65 -0.24 -7.62
C GLN A 55 -16.17 -0.29 -7.20
N VAL A 56 -15.30 -0.74 -8.10
CA VAL A 56 -13.85 -0.77 -7.87
C VAL A 56 -13.29 0.65 -7.76
N TYR A 57 -13.75 1.57 -8.61
CA TYR A 57 -13.38 2.98 -8.51
C TYR A 57 -13.72 3.55 -7.14
N GLN A 58 -14.96 3.37 -6.66
CA GLN A 58 -15.38 3.89 -5.35
C GLN A 58 -14.59 3.27 -4.20
N ALA A 59 -14.32 1.97 -4.29
CA ALA A 59 -13.63 1.25 -3.23
C ALA A 59 -12.14 1.58 -3.12
N GLN A 60 -11.47 1.93 -4.23
CA GLN A 60 -10.01 2.05 -4.24
C GLN A 60 -9.46 3.24 -5.03
N CYS A 61 -9.94 3.47 -6.25
CA CYS A 61 -9.33 4.45 -7.16
C CYS A 61 -9.73 5.89 -6.81
N GLY A 62 -10.94 6.08 -6.29
CA GLY A 62 -11.53 7.37 -5.96
C GLY A 62 -10.76 8.12 -4.88
N ALA A 63 -10.04 7.42 -4.00
CA ALA A 63 -9.21 8.03 -2.97
C ALA A 63 -8.22 9.07 -3.53
N CYS A 64 -7.67 8.82 -4.72
CA CYS A 64 -6.76 9.75 -5.39
C CYS A 64 -7.40 10.44 -6.59
N HIS A 65 -8.20 9.72 -7.37
CA HIS A 65 -8.71 10.22 -8.65
C HIS A 65 -9.98 11.06 -8.54
N SER A 66 -10.63 11.14 -7.38
CA SER A 66 -11.79 12.04 -7.20
C SER A 66 -11.37 13.51 -7.11
N SER A 67 -10.32 13.81 -6.35
CA SER A 67 -9.81 15.17 -6.14
C SER A 67 -8.54 15.48 -6.94
N GLY A 68 -7.86 14.46 -7.46
CA GLY A 68 -6.53 14.60 -8.07
C GLY A 68 -5.40 14.60 -7.04
N ALA A 69 -5.60 13.93 -5.90
CA ALA A 69 -4.58 13.85 -4.84
C ALA A 69 -3.26 13.31 -5.39
N LEU A 70 -2.14 13.82 -4.86
CA LEU A 70 -0.78 13.45 -5.27
C LEU A 70 -0.50 13.64 -6.78
N GLY A 71 -1.27 14.51 -7.46
CA GLY A 71 -1.16 14.75 -8.89
C GLY A 71 -1.84 13.69 -9.77
N ALA A 72 -2.74 12.88 -9.19
CA ALA A 72 -3.52 11.92 -9.95
C ALA A 72 -4.43 12.62 -10.98
N PRO A 73 -4.61 12.07 -12.19
CA PRO A 73 -5.54 12.63 -13.16
C PRO A 73 -6.97 12.50 -12.63
N LYS A 74 -7.63 13.65 -12.41
CA LYS A 74 -8.97 13.71 -11.84
C LYS A 74 -10.00 13.08 -12.78
N LEU A 75 -10.94 12.32 -12.23
CA LEU A 75 -12.06 11.77 -12.98
C LEU A 75 -12.87 12.92 -13.61
N GLY A 76 -13.18 12.80 -14.90
CA GLY A 76 -13.92 13.83 -15.64
C GLY A 76 -13.07 14.97 -16.20
N ASP A 77 -11.77 15.00 -15.92
CA ASP A 77 -10.87 15.98 -16.52
C ASP A 77 -10.42 15.52 -17.92
N ASN A 78 -11.22 15.85 -18.94
CA ASN A 78 -10.97 15.45 -20.32
C ASN A 78 -9.59 15.92 -20.82
N ALA A 79 -9.08 17.06 -20.35
CA ALA A 79 -7.78 17.59 -20.77
C ALA A 79 -6.65 16.74 -20.19
N ALA A 80 -6.72 16.36 -18.91
CA ALA A 80 -5.76 15.45 -18.30
C ALA A 80 -5.84 14.04 -18.92
N TRP A 81 -7.02 13.58 -19.32
CA TRP A 81 -7.21 12.22 -19.81
C TRP A 81 -6.99 12.03 -21.31
N GLY A 82 -7.16 13.05 -22.15
CA GLY A 82 -7.10 12.90 -23.61
C GLY A 82 -5.84 12.20 -24.14
N ALA A 83 -4.65 12.68 -23.76
CA ALA A 83 -3.39 12.06 -24.18
C ALA A 83 -3.15 10.66 -23.57
N ARG A 84 -3.78 10.37 -22.43
CA ARG A 84 -3.69 9.06 -21.75
C ARG A 84 -4.58 8.04 -22.47
N ILE A 85 -5.82 8.43 -22.77
CA ILE A 85 -6.79 7.64 -23.54
C ILE A 85 -6.27 7.37 -24.94
N GLY A 86 -5.60 8.34 -25.57
CA GLY A 86 -4.98 8.17 -26.90
C GLY A 86 -3.90 7.08 -26.98
N LYS A 87 -3.37 6.61 -25.83
CA LYS A 87 -2.45 5.46 -25.79
C LYS A 87 -3.18 4.11 -25.80
N GLY A 88 -4.50 4.11 -25.69
CA GLY A 88 -5.33 2.92 -25.68
C GLY A 88 -5.47 2.25 -24.32
N TYR A 89 -6.39 1.29 -24.26
CA TYR A 89 -6.76 0.55 -23.05
C TYR A 89 -5.57 -0.18 -22.42
N ASP A 90 -4.80 -0.95 -23.21
CA ASP A 90 -3.72 -1.79 -22.68
C ASP A 90 -2.65 -0.98 -21.97
N ALA A 91 -2.30 0.19 -22.50
CA ALA A 91 -1.31 1.08 -21.88
C ALA A 91 -1.80 1.66 -20.54
N LEU A 92 -3.10 1.96 -20.44
CA LEU A 92 -3.72 2.40 -19.19
C LEU A 92 -3.77 1.26 -18.16
N LEU A 93 -4.20 0.07 -18.59
CA LEU A 93 -4.25 -1.10 -17.73
C LEU A 93 -2.87 -1.46 -17.19
N VAL A 94 -1.85 -1.51 -18.04
CA VAL A 94 -0.47 -1.78 -17.60
C VAL A 94 0.01 -0.76 -16.58
N SER A 95 -0.33 0.53 -16.77
CA SER A 95 0.01 1.57 -15.80
C SER A 95 -0.71 1.36 -14.46
N ALA A 96 -1.97 0.91 -14.46
CA ALA A 96 -2.74 0.59 -13.26
C ALA A 96 -2.18 -0.63 -12.52
N LEU A 97 -1.98 -1.73 -13.24
CA LEU A 97 -1.52 -2.99 -12.66
C LEU A 97 -0.10 -2.89 -12.10
N LYS A 98 0.81 -2.24 -12.83
CA LYS A 98 2.21 -2.11 -12.41
C LYS A 98 2.48 -0.89 -11.51
N GLY A 99 1.52 0.03 -11.42
CA GLY A 99 1.72 1.32 -10.77
C GLY A 99 2.49 2.29 -11.66
N LYS A 100 2.36 3.58 -11.37
CA LYS A 100 3.04 4.65 -12.12
C LYS A 100 3.13 5.94 -11.31
N GLY A 101 4.34 6.46 -11.13
CA GLY A 101 4.58 7.64 -10.31
C GLY A 101 4.13 7.39 -8.87
N ASN A 102 3.26 8.25 -8.34
CA ASN A 102 2.71 8.12 -6.98
C ASN A 102 1.59 7.07 -6.86
N MET A 103 1.13 6.49 -7.98
CA MET A 103 0.09 5.46 -7.96
C MET A 103 0.72 4.09 -7.71
N ALA A 104 0.38 3.45 -6.59
CA ALA A 104 0.80 2.11 -6.25
C ALA A 104 0.26 1.05 -7.25
N ALA A 105 1.00 -0.05 -7.40
CA ALA A 105 0.58 -1.20 -8.20
C ALA A 105 -0.74 -1.77 -7.70
N GLN A 106 -1.71 -1.94 -8.60
CA GLN A 106 -3.01 -2.55 -8.29
C GLN A 106 -3.03 -4.06 -8.57
N GLY A 107 -2.09 -4.56 -9.39
CA GLY A 107 -1.99 -5.99 -9.69
C GLY A 107 -1.61 -6.80 -8.45
N GLY A 108 -2.30 -7.94 -8.25
CA GLY A 108 -2.13 -8.78 -7.05
C GLY A 108 -2.65 -8.14 -5.76
N GLY A 109 -3.42 -7.05 -5.86
CA GLY A 109 -4.02 -6.35 -4.74
C GLY A 109 -5.40 -6.90 -4.35
N ALA A 110 -6.27 -6.02 -3.85
CA ALA A 110 -7.60 -6.37 -3.35
C ALA A 110 -8.61 -6.77 -4.44
N PHE A 111 -8.36 -6.40 -5.70
CA PHE A 111 -9.21 -6.65 -6.85
C PHE A 111 -8.44 -7.44 -7.91
N SER A 112 -9.17 -8.26 -8.67
CA SER A 112 -8.61 -8.97 -9.82
C SER A 112 -8.20 -8.01 -10.94
N ASP A 113 -7.26 -8.43 -11.79
CA ASP A 113 -6.82 -7.62 -12.93
C ASP A 113 -7.97 -7.24 -13.87
N LEU A 114 -8.98 -8.11 -13.99
CA LEU A 114 -10.20 -7.85 -14.74
C LEU A 114 -11.03 -6.71 -14.12
N GLU A 115 -11.25 -6.76 -12.80
CA GLU A 115 -11.95 -5.70 -12.05
C GLU A 115 -11.20 -4.35 -12.14
N ILE A 116 -9.86 -4.38 -12.07
CA ILE A 116 -9.03 -3.19 -12.31
C ILE A 116 -9.19 -2.68 -13.75
N GLY A 117 -9.21 -3.57 -14.74
CA GLY A 117 -9.48 -3.21 -16.14
C GLY A 117 -10.84 -2.53 -16.33
N ARG A 118 -11.89 -3.03 -15.69
CA ARG A 118 -13.21 -2.38 -15.69
C ARG A 118 -13.16 -1.00 -15.05
N ALA A 119 -12.42 -0.82 -13.95
CA ALA A 119 -12.25 0.49 -13.32
C ALA A 119 -11.50 1.48 -14.23
N VAL A 120 -10.46 1.03 -14.93
CA VAL A 120 -9.73 1.83 -15.92
C VAL A 120 -10.67 2.31 -17.03
N VAL A 121 -11.51 1.42 -17.56
CA VAL A 121 -12.51 1.78 -18.59
C VAL A 121 -13.53 2.75 -18.03
N TYR A 122 -14.07 2.51 -16.84
CA TYR A 122 -14.99 3.43 -16.17
C TYR A 122 -14.38 4.84 -16.07
N MET A 123 -13.14 4.95 -15.59
CA MET A 123 -12.47 6.24 -15.41
C MET A 123 -12.19 6.94 -16.74
N ALA A 124 -11.70 6.20 -17.73
CA ALA A 124 -11.45 6.74 -19.07
C ALA A 124 -12.74 7.24 -19.71
N ASN A 125 -13.83 6.47 -19.65
CA ASN A 125 -15.09 6.81 -20.29
C ASN A 125 -15.81 7.96 -19.60
N LYS A 126 -15.69 8.08 -18.28
CA LYS A 126 -16.13 9.26 -17.53
C LYS A 126 -15.28 10.51 -17.81
N SER A 127 -14.14 10.36 -18.48
CA SER A 127 -13.19 11.45 -18.77
C SER A 127 -12.99 11.66 -20.28
N GLY A 128 -14.05 11.42 -21.06
CA GLY A 128 -14.09 11.70 -22.50
C GLY A 128 -13.64 10.55 -23.41
N GLY A 129 -13.41 9.36 -22.85
CA GLY A 129 -13.10 8.14 -23.60
C GLY A 129 -14.34 7.36 -24.04
N ASN A 130 -14.11 6.37 -24.89
CA ASN A 130 -15.12 5.37 -25.28
C ASN A 130 -14.47 3.99 -25.47
N LEU A 131 -13.85 3.50 -24.40
CA LEU A 131 -13.20 2.19 -24.36
C LEU A 131 -14.24 1.11 -24.07
N ALA A 132 -14.05 -0.05 -24.70
CA ALA A 132 -14.87 -1.23 -24.44
C ALA A 132 -14.50 -1.85 -23.09
N GLU A 133 -15.51 -2.25 -22.32
CA GLU A 133 -15.30 -2.92 -21.03
C GLU A 133 -14.80 -4.36 -21.23
N PRO A 134 -13.73 -4.78 -20.52
CA PRO A 134 -13.21 -6.15 -20.61
C PRO A 134 -14.20 -7.16 -20.00
N LYS A 135 -14.36 -8.30 -20.69
CA LYS A 135 -15.34 -9.33 -20.32
C LYS A 135 -14.72 -10.53 -19.59
N LYS A 136 -13.42 -10.77 -19.76
CA LYS A 136 -12.68 -11.92 -19.22
C LYS A 136 -11.24 -11.51 -18.96
#